data_AF-A0A651G0D1-F1
#
_entry.id   AF-A0A651G0D1-F1
#
_cell.length_a   1.000
_cell.length_b   1.000
_cell.length_c   1.000
_cell.angle_alpha   90.00
_cell.angle_beta   90.00
_cell.angle_gamma   90.00
#
_symmetry.space_group_name_H-M   'P 1'
#
loop_
_entity.id
_entity.type
_entity.pdbx_description
1 polymer ?
#
loop_
_entity_poly.entity_id
_entity_poly.type
_entity_poly.pdbx_seq_one_letter_code
_entity_poly.pdbx_strand_id
1 'polypeptide(L)'
;MKINLLKKKAEKKEDGKKAPRPVWYKSFFRRDANIFVKAARTLALALIGYLGFEASLPHVLDGRPLHDNEIRVLQKMGYNDSIDYSKVKVHSSAFADRYMNLFQMHKAAKGNVVMVRSKNHVDDFTKADEIEKFFFLHEMGHVWQHQNRVMLMQGHALKDAFSHLVLRRDVDDHYEYRLKDGKDLMNYGLEQQPNIIADFYRLSQKDSYPLLMRDGTKADTYTPEGRAELAERYRNVLGNFLEDPHYARNRVLQPWK
;
A
#
# COMPACT_ATOMS: atom_id res chain seq x y z
N MET A 1 33.37 37.60 -34.11
CA MET A 1 33.45 36.16 -34.49
C MET A 1 33.55 35.25 -33.26
N LYS A 2 32.55 35.25 -32.36
CA LYS A 2 32.54 34.37 -31.15
C LYS A 2 31.14 33.88 -30.73
N ILE A 3 30.07 34.29 -31.43
CA ILE A 3 28.68 33.94 -31.08
C ILE A 3 28.17 32.70 -31.88
N ASN A 4 28.81 32.35 -33.00
CA ASN A 4 28.40 31.20 -33.83
C ASN A 4 28.96 29.82 -33.39
N LEU A 5 29.84 29.78 -32.38
CA LEU A 5 30.39 28.50 -31.87
C LEU A 5 29.57 27.90 -30.72
N LEU A 6 28.75 28.68 -30.02
CA LEU A 6 27.94 28.20 -28.90
C LEU A 6 26.57 27.66 -29.34
N LYS A 7 25.98 28.19 -30.43
CA LYS A 7 24.74 27.64 -30.99
C LYS A 7 24.93 26.29 -31.68
N LYS A 8 26.09 26.03 -32.28
CA LYS A 8 26.39 24.74 -32.95
C LYS A 8 26.57 23.56 -31.99
N LYS A 9 26.72 23.81 -30.69
CA LYS A 9 26.81 22.78 -29.64
C LYS A 9 25.46 22.44 -29.00
N ALA A 10 24.42 23.24 -29.25
CA ALA A 10 23.09 23.06 -28.65
C ALA A 10 22.09 22.31 -29.56
N GLU A 11 22.44 21.99 -30.82
CA GLU A 11 21.51 21.45 -31.82
C GLU A 11 21.90 20.09 -32.43
N LYS A 12 22.64 19.24 -31.71
CA LYS A 12 22.69 17.80 -32.04
C LYS A 12 21.98 16.98 -30.97
N LYS A 13 20.73 16.64 -31.30
CA LYS A 13 19.87 15.69 -30.61
C LYS A 13 20.54 14.31 -30.44
N GLU A 14 20.20 13.72 -29.30
CA GLU A 14 19.88 12.31 -29.07
C GLU A 14 20.85 11.27 -29.62
N ASP A 15 21.65 10.71 -28.70
CA ASP A 15 21.82 9.27 -28.68
C ASP A 15 21.91 8.78 -27.23
N GLY A 16 20.98 7.92 -26.83
CA GLY A 16 20.76 7.49 -25.45
C GLY A 16 21.87 6.60 -24.91
N LYS A 17 22.96 7.19 -24.42
CA LYS A 17 23.96 6.48 -23.61
C LYS A 17 23.95 7.01 -22.18
N LYS A 18 23.24 6.30 -21.30
CA LYS A 18 23.30 6.49 -19.84
C LYS A 18 24.76 6.46 -19.39
N ALA A 19 25.16 7.40 -18.53
CA ALA A 19 26.49 7.45 -17.95
C ALA A 19 26.91 6.08 -17.38
N PRO A 20 28.17 5.64 -17.57
CA PRO A 20 28.62 4.34 -17.09
C PRO A 20 28.48 4.26 -15.58
N ARG A 21 27.70 3.29 -15.10
CA ARG A 21 27.49 3.11 -13.66
C ARG A 21 28.82 2.72 -13.00
N PRO A 22 29.14 3.27 -11.82
CA PRO A 22 30.41 3.03 -11.16
C PRO A 22 30.61 1.53 -10.84
N VAL A 23 31.86 1.07 -10.80
CA VAL A 23 32.21 -0.37 -10.73
C VAL A 23 31.57 -1.08 -9.53
N TRP A 24 31.44 -0.38 -8.39
CA TRP A 24 30.75 -0.89 -7.20
C TRP A 24 29.27 -1.20 -7.47
N TYR A 25 28.60 -0.46 -8.36
CA TYR A 25 27.22 -0.71 -8.77
C TYR A 25 27.05 -2.09 -9.43
N LYS A 26 27.99 -2.50 -10.30
CA LYS A 26 27.93 -3.81 -10.95
C LYS A 26 28.14 -4.95 -9.96
N SER A 27 29.02 -4.75 -8.97
CA SER A 27 29.19 -5.70 -7.87
C SER A 27 27.94 -5.77 -6.98
N PHE A 28 27.33 -4.62 -6.68
CA PHE A 28 26.19 -4.45 -5.77
C PHE A 28 24.82 -4.92 -6.32
N PHE A 29 24.70 -5.30 -7.59
CA PHE A 29 23.43 -5.83 -8.17
C PHE A 29 23.56 -7.23 -8.78
N ARG A 30 24.66 -7.95 -8.50
CA ARG A 30 24.88 -9.35 -8.92
C ARG A 30 23.84 -10.31 -8.30
N ARG A 31 23.22 -11.15 -9.15
CA ARG A 31 22.20 -12.17 -8.78
C ARG A 31 22.76 -13.28 -7.88
N ASP A 32 24.05 -13.57 -8.02
CA ASP A 32 24.83 -14.60 -7.33
C ASP A 32 25.49 -14.13 -6.02
N ALA A 33 25.19 -12.91 -5.54
CA ALA A 33 25.72 -12.42 -4.27
C ALA A 33 25.29 -13.29 -3.08
N ASN A 34 26.16 -13.39 -2.06
CA ASN A 34 25.83 -14.14 -0.84
C ASN A 34 24.69 -13.49 -0.04
N ILE A 35 24.10 -14.26 0.88
CA ILE A 35 22.91 -13.84 1.62
C ILE A 35 23.15 -12.60 2.50
N PHE A 36 24.35 -12.40 3.03
CA PHE A 36 24.72 -11.22 3.83
C PHE A 36 24.79 -9.94 2.99
N VAL A 37 25.35 -10.04 1.78
CA VAL A 37 25.44 -8.92 0.84
C VAL A 37 24.05 -8.57 0.29
N LYS A 38 23.18 -9.57 0.07
CA LYS A 38 21.77 -9.36 -0.26
C LYS A 38 21.02 -8.69 0.91
N ALA A 39 21.23 -9.15 2.14
CA ALA A 39 20.63 -8.54 3.34
C ALA A 39 21.10 -7.09 3.56
N ALA A 40 22.39 -6.79 3.37
CA ALA A 40 22.91 -5.43 3.49
C ALA A 40 22.37 -4.49 2.40
N ARG A 41 22.25 -4.97 1.14
CA ARG A 41 21.61 -4.22 0.03
C ARG A 41 20.15 -3.91 0.33
N THR A 42 19.44 -4.90 0.83
CA THR A 42 18.04 -4.82 1.19
C THR A 42 17.82 -3.84 2.32
N LEU A 43 18.59 -3.95 3.40
CA LEU A 43 18.53 -3.01 4.50
C LEU A 43 18.90 -1.60 4.02
N ALA A 44 19.89 -1.46 3.14
CA ALA A 44 20.23 -0.17 2.54
C ALA A 44 19.12 0.37 1.62
N LEU A 45 18.44 -0.45 0.82
CA LEU A 45 17.34 -0.01 -0.06
C LEU A 45 16.04 0.23 0.69
N ALA A 46 15.75 -0.57 1.71
CA ALA A 46 14.64 -0.34 2.64
C ALA A 46 14.91 0.91 3.48
N LEU A 47 16.15 1.14 3.90
CA LEU A 47 16.56 2.35 4.60
C LEU A 47 16.61 3.56 3.67
N ILE A 48 17.05 3.44 2.41
CA ILE A 48 17.01 4.52 1.42
C ILE A 48 15.58 4.78 0.94
N GLY A 49 14.75 3.74 0.86
CA GLY A 49 13.31 3.85 0.62
C GLY A 49 12.65 4.55 1.77
N TYR A 50 12.84 4.07 3.00
CA TYR A 50 12.32 4.67 4.24
C TYR A 50 12.82 6.10 4.45
N LEU A 51 14.14 6.32 4.46
CA LEU A 51 14.76 7.65 4.62
C LEU A 51 14.48 8.56 3.42
N GLY A 52 14.48 8.03 2.20
CA GLY A 52 14.15 8.79 0.99
C GLY A 52 12.67 9.18 0.94
N PHE A 53 11.78 8.36 1.49
CA PHE A 53 10.34 8.59 1.64
C PHE A 53 10.00 9.43 2.87
N GLU A 54 10.86 9.43 3.90
CA GLU A 54 10.87 10.38 5.03
C GLU A 54 11.39 11.77 4.59
N ALA A 55 12.44 11.81 3.77
CA ALA A 55 13.11 13.03 3.33
C ALA A 55 12.47 13.68 2.10
N SER A 56 11.83 12.90 1.21
CA SER A 56 10.76 13.46 0.37
C SER A 56 9.61 13.71 1.32
N LEU A 57 9.08 14.93 1.38
CA LEU A 57 8.17 15.37 2.43
C LEU A 57 6.71 15.12 2.00
N PRO A 58 6.08 13.93 2.18
CA PRO A 58 4.69 13.73 1.80
C PRO A 58 3.74 14.65 2.54
N HIS A 59 4.08 15.11 3.74
CA HIS A 59 3.32 16.13 4.47
C HIS A 59 3.35 17.53 3.81
N VAL A 60 4.23 17.76 2.84
CA VAL A 60 4.31 18.97 2.00
C VAL A 60 3.86 18.69 0.57
N LEU A 61 3.54 17.43 0.22
CA LEU A 61 2.98 17.13 -1.10
C LEU A 61 1.55 17.68 -1.16
N ASP A 62 1.36 18.62 -2.08
CA ASP A 62 0.05 19.17 -2.37
C ASP A 62 -0.83 18.09 -3.00
N GLY A 63 -2.11 18.06 -2.70
CA GLY A 63 -3.00 17.00 -3.14
C GLY A 63 -4.44 17.37 -2.86
N ARG A 64 -5.36 16.81 -3.64
CA ARG A 64 -6.78 17.09 -3.46
C ARG A 64 -7.27 16.46 -2.14
N PRO A 65 -8.23 17.11 -1.45
CA PRO A 65 -8.93 16.44 -0.36
C PRO A 65 -9.75 15.25 -0.90
N LEU A 66 -10.22 14.42 0.04
CA LEU A 66 -11.21 13.40 -0.28
C LEU A 66 -12.54 14.04 -0.69
N HIS A 67 -13.21 13.44 -1.67
CA HIS A 67 -14.57 13.78 -2.03
C HIS A 67 -15.57 13.20 -1.01
N ASP A 68 -16.72 13.85 -0.82
CA ASP A 68 -17.76 13.38 0.10
C ASP A 68 -18.23 11.95 -0.21
N ASN A 69 -18.25 11.55 -1.49
CA ASN A 69 -18.57 10.18 -1.90
C ASN A 69 -17.53 9.18 -1.38
N GLU A 70 -16.23 9.52 -1.48
CA GLU A 70 -15.12 8.69 -1.00
C GLU A 70 -15.23 8.53 0.53
N ILE A 71 -15.48 9.62 1.25
CA ILE A 71 -15.69 9.60 2.71
C ILE A 71 -16.88 8.74 3.09
N ARG A 72 -18.03 8.86 2.40
CA ARG A 72 -19.21 8.04 2.67
C ARG A 72 -18.95 6.54 2.49
N VAL A 73 -18.18 6.16 1.47
CA VAL A 73 -17.79 4.75 1.28
C VAL A 73 -16.92 4.29 2.43
N LEU A 74 -15.92 5.08 2.84
CA LEU A 74 -15.02 4.75 3.94
C LEU A 74 -15.77 4.59 5.28
N GLN A 75 -16.76 5.43 5.53
CA GLN A 75 -17.64 5.27 6.69
C GLN A 75 -18.43 3.95 6.63
N LYS A 76 -18.99 3.59 5.46
CA LYS A 76 -19.67 2.29 5.28
C LYS A 76 -18.77 1.08 5.47
N MET A 77 -17.47 1.21 5.26
CA MET A 77 -16.50 0.15 5.52
C MET A 77 -16.25 -0.06 7.01
N GLY A 78 -16.69 0.85 7.88
CA GLY A 78 -16.48 0.79 9.32
C GLY A 78 -15.38 1.70 9.83
N TYR A 79 -14.69 2.47 8.97
CA TYR A 79 -13.66 3.41 9.44
C TYR A 79 -14.23 4.55 10.30
N ASN A 80 -15.51 4.89 10.11
CA ASN A 80 -16.24 5.87 10.92
C ASN A 80 -15.42 7.15 11.20
N ASP A 81 -15.26 7.55 12.45
CA ASP A 81 -14.49 8.71 12.89
C ASP A 81 -13.05 8.37 13.35
N SER A 82 -12.60 7.12 13.14
CA SER A 82 -11.21 6.71 13.42
C SER A 82 -10.19 7.21 12.40
N ILE A 83 -10.67 7.80 11.30
CA ILE A 83 -9.88 8.55 10.35
C ILE A 83 -10.36 10.00 10.38
N ASP A 84 -9.44 10.92 10.64
CA ASP A 84 -9.63 12.34 10.36
C ASP A 84 -9.44 12.57 8.86
N TYR A 85 -10.54 12.49 8.11
CA TYR A 85 -10.57 12.65 6.67
C TYR A 85 -10.10 14.03 6.21
N SER A 86 -10.21 15.06 7.05
CA SER A 86 -9.78 16.43 6.70
C SER A 86 -8.27 16.54 6.47
N LYS A 87 -7.50 15.62 7.08
CA LYS A 87 -6.05 15.55 6.92
C LYS A 87 -5.63 14.75 5.68
N VAL A 88 -6.55 13.98 5.09
CA VAL A 88 -6.24 13.05 4.02
C VAL A 88 -6.15 13.77 2.68
N LYS A 89 -5.06 13.51 1.95
CA LYS A 89 -4.84 14.05 0.61
C LYS A 89 -4.57 12.94 -0.39
N VAL A 90 -5.19 13.04 -1.56
CA VAL A 90 -4.85 12.23 -2.73
C VAL A 90 -3.85 13.03 -3.57
N HIS A 91 -2.65 12.48 -3.72
CA HIS A 91 -1.56 13.10 -4.46
C HIS A 91 -1.23 12.31 -5.73
N SER A 92 -1.07 13.03 -6.84
CA SER A 92 -0.60 12.49 -8.10
C SER A 92 0.44 13.43 -8.70
N SER A 93 1.62 12.92 -9.03
CA SER A 93 2.68 13.70 -9.65
C SER A 93 3.70 12.80 -10.38
N ALA A 94 4.51 13.41 -11.25
CA ALA A 94 5.62 12.72 -11.88
C ALA A 94 6.65 12.18 -10.86
N PHE A 95 6.77 12.83 -9.69
CA PHE A 95 7.58 12.31 -8.58
C PHE A 95 6.97 11.03 -8.01
N ALA A 96 5.66 11.04 -7.73
CA ALA A 96 4.94 9.86 -7.24
C ALA A 96 5.07 8.69 -8.23
N ASP A 97 4.93 8.94 -9.54
CA ASP A 97 5.14 7.94 -10.58
C ASP A 97 6.55 7.35 -10.55
N ARG A 98 7.58 8.20 -10.43
CA ARG A 98 8.98 7.77 -10.38
C ARG A 98 9.27 6.96 -9.11
N TYR A 99 8.72 7.38 -7.98
CA TYR A 99 8.82 6.67 -6.70
C TYR A 99 8.19 5.27 -6.81
N MET A 100 6.94 5.19 -7.26
CA MET A 100 6.23 3.92 -7.42
C MET A 100 6.87 3.01 -8.48
N ASN A 101 7.47 3.56 -9.54
CA ASN A 101 8.25 2.76 -10.50
C ASN A 101 9.52 2.17 -9.89
N LEU A 102 10.20 2.92 -9.02
CA LEU A 102 11.44 2.46 -8.38
C LEU A 102 11.18 1.27 -7.44
N PHE A 103 10.03 1.29 -6.75
CA PHE A 103 9.64 0.27 -5.78
C PHE A 103 8.62 -0.74 -6.31
N GLN A 104 8.25 -0.67 -7.59
CA GLN A 104 7.25 -1.55 -8.23
C GLN A 104 5.89 -1.56 -7.52
N MET A 105 5.45 -0.41 -7.02
CA MET A 105 4.19 -0.24 -6.28
C MET A 105 3.06 0.21 -7.21
N HIS A 106 1.82 -0.20 -6.95
CA HIS A 106 0.64 0.26 -7.71
C HIS A 106 0.10 1.58 -7.16
N LYS A 107 -0.12 1.64 -5.85
CA LYS A 107 -0.39 2.83 -5.04
C LYS A 107 0.45 2.78 -3.76
N ALA A 108 0.49 3.87 -3.02
CA ALA A 108 1.18 3.92 -1.72
C ALA A 108 0.58 4.98 -0.81
N ALA A 109 0.25 4.61 0.42
CA ALA A 109 -0.11 5.53 1.48
C ALA A 109 1.08 5.84 2.38
N LYS A 110 1.23 7.12 2.76
CA LYS A 110 2.08 7.53 3.86
C LYS A 110 1.42 8.60 4.69
N GLY A 111 1.30 8.33 5.98
CA GLY A 111 0.69 9.30 6.87
C GLY A 111 -0.76 9.50 6.46
N ASN A 112 -1.07 10.73 6.05
CA ASN A 112 -2.38 11.10 5.52
C ASN A 112 -2.38 11.29 3.99
N VAL A 113 -1.32 10.90 3.28
CA VAL A 113 -1.22 11.07 1.83
C VAL A 113 -1.34 9.73 1.12
N VAL A 114 -2.33 9.62 0.24
CA VAL A 114 -2.49 8.52 -0.71
C VAL A 114 -1.88 8.93 -2.03
N MET A 115 -0.78 8.29 -2.41
CA MET A 115 -0.11 8.51 -3.70
C MET A 115 -0.72 7.60 -4.76
N VAL A 116 -1.13 8.20 -5.87
CA VAL A 116 -1.70 7.50 -7.02
C VAL A 116 -0.90 7.85 -8.26
N ARG A 117 -0.75 6.88 -9.15
CA ARG A 117 -0.05 7.08 -10.43
C ARG A 117 -0.84 8.05 -11.29
N SER A 118 -0.15 8.91 -12.04
CA SER A 118 -0.82 9.93 -12.86
C SER A 118 -1.80 9.31 -13.87
N LYS A 119 -1.43 8.15 -14.44
CA LYS A 119 -2.27 7.40 -15.39
C LYS A 119 -3.49 6.71 -14.75
N ASN A 120 -3.47 6.50 -13.44
CA ASN A 120 -4.50 5.81 -12.65
C ASN A 120 -5.26 6.79 -11.73
N HIS A 121 -4.96 8.09 -11.82
CA HIS A 121 -5.60 9.09 -10.99
C HIS A 121 -7.04 9.29 -11.48
N VAL A 122 -7.97 9.19 -10.53
CA VAL A 122 -9.39 9.45 -10.76
C VAL A 122 -9.82 10.57 -9.82
N ASP A 123 -10.65 11.47 -10.36
CA ASP A 123 -11.19 12.59 -9.60
C ASP A 123 -12.00 12.09 -8.39
N ASP A 124 -12.89 11.12 -8.59
CA ASP A 124 -13.65 10.44 -7.54
C ASP A 124 -13.44 8.92 -7.65
N PHE A 125 -12.68 8.31 -6.73
CA PHE A 125 -12.38 6.88 -6.76
C PHE A 125 -13.61 5.99 -6.57
N THR A 126 -14.75 6.52 -6.09
CA THR A 126 -16.00 5.75 -6.04
C THR A 126 -16.56 5.46 -7.44
N LYS A 127 -16.14 6.23 -8.44
CA LYS A 127 -16.48 6.05 -9.87
C LYS A 127 -15.38 5.36 -10.68
N ALA A 128 -14.26 5.03 -10.05
CA ALA A 128 -13.20 4.28 -10.70
C ALA A 128 -13.63 2.85 -11.03
N ASP A 129 -12.89 2.19 -11.91
CA ASP A 129 -13.04 0.75 -12.12
C ASP A 129 -12.79 -0.02 -10.81
N GLU A 130 -13.23 -1.26 -10.79
CA GLU A 130 -13.24 -2.09 -9.59
C GLU A 130 -11.85 -2.33 -8.98
N ILE A 131 -10.80 -2.37 -9.82
CA ILE A 131 -9.42 -2.57 -9.36
C ILE A 131 -8.87 -1.28 -8.77
N GLU A 132 -9.07 -0.15 -9.44
CA GLU A 132 -8.62 1.14 -8.93
C GLU A 132 -9.36 1.57 -7.65
N LYS A 133 -10.66 1.28 -7.58
CA LYS A 133 -11.44 1.46 -6.35
C LYS A 133 -10.91 0.57 -5.24
N PHE A 134 -10.70 -0.72 -5.50
CA PHE A 134 -10.15 -1.66 -4.50
C PHE A 134 -8.84 -1.15 -3.91
N PHE A 135 -7.85 -0.82 -4.75
CA PHE A 135 -6.56 -0.34 -4.27
C PHE A 135 -6.65 1.01 -3.57
N PHE A 136 -7.58 1.89 -3.95
CA PHE A 136 -7.79 3.13 -3.20
C PHE A 136 -8.30 2.85 -1.78
N LEU A 137 -9.27 1.93 -1.63
CA LEU A 137 -9.79 1.51 -0.33
C LEU A 137 -8.74 0.78 0.52
N HIS A 138 -7.85 0.01 -0.13
CA HIS A 138 -6.66 -0.57 0.51
C HIS A 138 -5.75 0.52 1.10
N GLU A 139 -5.38 1.52 0.31
CA GLU A 139 -4.53 2.61 0.80
C GLU A 139 -5.16 3.37 1.98
N MET A 140 -6.49 3.48 2.01
CA MET A 140 -7.19 4.08 3.15
C MET A 140 -7.10 3.24 4.43
N GLY A 141 -6.94 1.92 4.31
CA GLY A 141 -6.61 1.06 5.45
C GLY A 141 -5.23 1.38 6.02
N HIS A 142 -4.25 1.72 5.19
CA HIS A 142 -2.95 2.20 5.66
C HIS A 142 -3.03 3.58 6.33
N VAL A 143 -3.86 4.49 5.82
CA VAL A 143 -4.13 5.78 6.48
C VAL A 143 -4.74 5.54 7.87
N TRP A 144 -5.71 4.63 7.98
CA TRP A 144 -6.28 4.22 9.27
C TRP A 144 -5.21 3.66 10.21
N GLN A 145 -4.37 2.74 9.72
CA GLN A 145 -3.27 2.16 10.49
C GLN A 145 -2.31 3.24 11.00
N HIS A 146 -2.02 4.26 10.19
CA HIS A 146 -1.17 5.38 10.59
C HIS A 146 -1.83 6.21 11.70
N GLN A 147 -3.06 6.68 11.49
CA GLN A 147 -3.77 7.55 12.44
C GLN A 147 -4.13 6.82 13.76
N ASN A 148 -4.19 5.48 13.73
CA ASN A 148 -4.45 4.63 14.89
C ASN A 148 -3.20 3.95 15.46
N ARG A 149 -2.00 4.39 15.04
CA ARG A 149 -0.69 3.94 15.58
C ARG A 149 -0.41 2.44 15.41
N VAL A 150 -1.08 1.78 14.48
CA VAL A 150 -0.88 0.36 14.16
C VAL A 150 0.51 0.11 13.56
N MET A 151 0.98 1.00 12.67
CA MET A 151 2.30 0.88 12.04
C MET A 151 3.46 1.00 13.05
N LEU A 152 3.27 1.76 14.13
CA LEU A 152 4.28 1.95 15.19
C LEU A 152 4.41 0.70 16.09
N MET A 153 3.34 -0.10 16.20
CA MET A 153 3.26 -1.26 17.10
C MET A 153 4.16 -2.42 16.66
N GLN A 154 4.30 -2.66 15.36
CA GLN A 154 4.68 -4.01 14.96
C GLN A 154 6.19 -4.24 14.85
N GLY A 155 7.06 -3.26 14.55
CA GLY A 155 8.44 -3.58 14.14
C GLY A 155 8.51 -4.59 12.95
N HIS A 156 7.35 -4.97 12.41
CA HIS A 156 7.14 -5.93 11.35
C HIS A 156 7.33 -5.25 10.01
N ALA A 157 7.20 -3.93 9.88
CA ALA A 157 7.64 -3.26 8.65
C ALA A 157 9.12 -3.59 8.34
N LEU A 158 9.97 -3.69 9.36
CA LEU A 158 11.35 -4.16 9.21
C LEU A 158 11.46 -5.68 9.04
N LYS A 159 10.67 -6.48 9.76
CA LYS A 159 10.71 -7.95 9.64
C LYS A 159 10.10 -8.47 8.34
N ASP A 160 8.99 -7.90 7.89
CA ASP A 160 8.33 -8.11 6.61
C ASP A 160 9.26 -7.64 5.50
N ALA A 161 9.80 -6.40 5.54
CA ALA A 161 10.80 -5.97 4.56
C ALA A 161 12.01 -6.92 4.53
N PHE A 162 12.45 -7.42 5.69
CA PHE A 162 13.50 -8.43 5.78
C PHE A 162 13.06 -9.78 5.19
N SER A 163 11.85 -10.27 5.46
CA SER A 163 11.37 -11.54 4.91
C SER A 163 11.14 -11.47 3.40
N HIS A 164 10.56 -10.38 2.91
CA HIS A 164 10.31 -10.12 1.49
C HIS A 164 11.60 -10.13 0.67
N LEU A 165 12.60 -9.38 1.13
CA LEU A 165 13.80 -9.13 0.34
C LEU A 165 14.99 -10.07 0.67
N VAL A 166 15.04 -10.66 1.86
CA VAL A 166 16.12 -11.59 2.26
C VAL A 166 15.69 -13.04 2.12
N LEU A 167 14.48 -13.39 2.55
CA LEU A 167 14.01 -14.78 2.52
C LEU A 167 13.35 -15.17 1.20
N ARG A 168 13.12 -14.22 0.27
CA ARG A 168 12.41 -14.43 -1.01
C ARG A 168 11.11 -15.23 -0.84
N ARG A 169 10.35 -14.94 0.21
CA ARG A 169 8.94 -15.34 0.20
C ARG A 169 8.28 -14.63 -0.98
N ASP A 170 7.52 -15.38 -1.76
CA ASP A 170 6.84 -14.84 -2.94
C ASP A 170 5.99 -13.62 -2.53
N VAL A 171 6.03 -12.58 -3.36
CA VAL A 171 5.36 -11.30 -3.07
C VAL A 171 3.86 -11.51 -2.85
N ASP A 172 3.28 -12.48 -3.55
CA ASP A 172 1.86 -12.85 -3.47
C ASP A 172 1.45 -13.37 -2.08
N ASP A 173 2.36 -14.03 -1.36
CA ASP A 173 2.10 -14.70 -0.07
C ASP A 173 1.81 -13.71 1.07
N HIS A 174 2.06 -12.42 0.84
CA HIS A 174 1.89 -11.33 1.81
C HIS A 174 0.67 -10.45 1.54
N TYR A 175 0.20 -10.38 0.29
CA TYR A 175 -1.05 -9.71 -0.05
C TYR A 175 -2.23 -10.67 0.12
N GLU A 176 -2.04 -11.93 -0.26
CA GLU A 176 -3.05 -12.95 -0.07
C GLU A 176 -3.23 -13.31 1.41
N TYR A 177 -4.45 -13.69 1.78
CA TYR A 177 -4.76 -14.15 3.13
C TYR A 177 -5.82 -15.25 3.14
N ARG A 178 -5.93 -15.90 4.29
CA ARG A 178 -7.00 -16.85 4.63
C ARG A 178 -7.62 -16.45 5.95
N LEU A 179 -8.93 -16.26 5.95
CA LEU A 179 -9.68 -16.01 7.19
C LEU A 179 -9.60 -17.25 8.08
N LYS A 180 -9.12 -17.06 9.31
CA LYS A 180 -9.02 -18.07 10.35
C LYS A 180 -9.99 -17.72 11.49
N ASP A 181 -10.71 -18.72 11.95
CA ASP A 181 -11.68 -18.55 13.04
C ASP A 181 -10.99 -18.10 14.34
N GLY A 182 -11.66 -17.24 15.08
CA GLY A 182 -11.15 -16.68 16.34
C GLY A 182 -9.97 -15.70 16.20
N LYS A 183 -9.52 -15.38 14.98
CA LYS A 183 -8.51 -14.32 14.76
C LYS A 183 -9.14 -12.96 14.58
N ASP A 184 -8.66 -11.98 15.34
CA ASP A 184 -8.95 -10.57 15.11
C ASP A 184 -8.15 -10.02 13.90
N LEU A 185 -8.63 -8.95 13.28
CA LEU A 185 -7.95 -8.22 12.21
C LEU A 185 -6.48 -7.89 12.56
N MET A 186 -6.20 -7.47 13.80
CA MET A 186 -4.86 -7.12 14.26
C MET A 186 -3.91 -8.34 14.41
N ASN A 187 -4.38 -9.56 14.14
CA ASN A 187 -3.56 -10.78 14.06
C ASN A 187 -3.12 -11.14 12.63
N TYR A 188 -3.46 -10.30 11.64
CA TYR A 188 -3.02 -10.41 10.24
C TYR A 188 -1.88 -9.44 9.92
N GLY A 189 -1.14 -9.71 8.84
CA GLY A 189 -0.04 -8.86 8.37
C GLY A 189 -0.49 -7.45 7.99
N LEU A 190 0.43 -6.49 7.98
CA LEU A 190 0.09 -5.07 7.76
C LEU A 190 -0.56 -4.80 6.39
N GLU A 191 -0.15 -5.52 5.35
CA GLU A 191 -0.79 -5.46 4.02
C GLU A 191 -2.09 -6.26 3.95
N GLN A 192 -2.20 -7.35 4.73
CA GLN A 192 -3.40 -8.18 4.76
C GLN A 192 -4.58 -7.48 5.43
N GLN A 193 -4.32 -6.63 6.44
CA GLN A 193 -5.39 -5.93 7.16
C GLN A 193 -6.22 -5.03 6.22
N PRO A 194 -5.62 -4.10 5.43
CA PRO A 194 -6.39 -3.33 4.45
C PRO A 194 -7.04 -4.20 3.37
N ASN A 195 -6.39 -5.28 2.92
CA ASN A 195 -6.98 -6.23 1.97
C ASN A 195 -8.27 -6.85 2.52
N ILE A 196 -8.26 -7.32 3.77
CA ILE A 196 -9.43 -7.91 4.44
C ILE A 196 -10.59 -6.90 4.50
N ILE A 197 -10.30 -5.65 4.88
CA ILE A 197 -11.32 -4.60 4.97
C ILE A 197 -11.88 -4.26 3.57
N ALA A 198 -11.02 -4.12 2.56
CA ALA A 198 -11.41 -3.81 1.19
C ALA A 198 -12.22 -4.95 0.54
N ASP A 199 -11.83 -6.20 0.78
CA ASP A 199 -12.54 -7.39 0.29
C ASP A 199 -13.89 -7.57 0.98
N PHE A 200 -14.01 -7.26 2.27
CA PHE A 200 -15.29 -7.28 2.95
C PHE A 200 -16.27 -6.28 2.34
N TYR A 201 -15.79 -5.08 1.99
CA TYR A 201 -16.61 -4.10 1.27
C TYR A 201 -16.98 -4.57 -0.14
N ARG A 202 -16.07 -5.20 -0.90
CA ARG A 202 -16.42 -5.85 -2.18
C ARG A 202 -17.51 -6.89 -1.99
N LEU A 203 -17.40 -7.74 -0.98
CA LEU A 203 -18.38 -8.76 -0.65
C LEU A 203 -19.75 -8.18 -0.27
N SER A 204 -19.84 -6.91 0.13
CA SER A 204 -21.14 -6.25 0.33
C SER A 204 -21.75 -5.69 -0.97
N GLN A 205 -20.96 -5.57 -2.05
CA GLN A 205 -21.44 -5.07 -3.34
C GLN A 205 -22.03 -6.19 -4.20
N LYS A 206 -23.15 -5.90 -4.87
CA LYS A 206 -23.81 -6.86 -5.76
C LYS A 206 -22.83 -7.43 -6.80
N ASP A 207 -22.88 -8.75 -7.01
CA ASP A 207 -22.08 -9.49 -8.01
C ASP A 207 -20.56 -9.33 -7.86
N SER A 208 -20.08 -8.92 -6.69
CA SER A 208 -18.66 -8.77 -6.37
C SER A 208 -18.19 -9.78 -5.32
N TYR A 209 -16.89 -10.08 -5.35
CA TYR A 209 -16.22 -11.11 -4.57
C TYR A 209 -14.84 -10.61 -4.10
N PRO A 210 -14.29 -11.17 -3.00
CA PRO A 210 -12.94 -10.88 -2.56
C PRO A 210 -11.91 -11.07 -3.68
N LEU A 211 -10.99 -10.12 -3.81
CA LEU A 211 -9.94 -10.11 -4.81
C LEU A 211 -8.67 -10.84 -4.31
N LEU A 212 -8.32 -10.69 -3.04
CA LEU A 212 -7.04 -11.17 -2.49
C LEU A 212 -7.20 -12.29 -1.44
N MET A 213 -8.42 -12.74 -1.20
CA MET A 213 -8.65 -13.93 -0.38
C MET A 213 -8.32 -15.21 -1.17
N ARG A 214 -7.29 -15.94 -0.73
CA ARG A 214 -6.75 -17.13 -1.42
C ARG A 214 -7.75 -18.28 -1.59
N ASP A 215 -8.75 -18.36 -0.71
CA ASP A 215 -9.81 -19.37 -0.76
C ASP A 215 -11.18 -18.77 -1.17
N GLY A 216 -11.20 -17.53 -1.65
CA GLY A 216 -12.42 -16.74 -1.91
C GLY A 216 -13.15 -17.07 -3.22
N THR A 217 -12.57 -17.94 -4.07
CA THR A 217 -13.10 -18.30 -5.39
C THR A 217 -13.55 -19.76 -5.48
N LYS A 218 -13.86 -20.42 -4.36
CA LYS A 218 -14.45 -21.77 -4.41
C LYS A 218 -15.84 -21.66 -5.03
N ALA A 219 -16.21 -22.59 -5.92
CA ALA A 219 -17.51 -22.57 -6.61
C ALA A 219 -18.71 -22.43 -5.64
N ASP A 220 -18.56 -22.94 -4.42
CA ASP A 220 -19.59 -22.88 -3.37
C ASP A 220 -19.78 -21.48 -2.76
N THR A 221 -18.80 -20.55 -2.89
CA THR A 221 -18.95 -19.16 -2.41
C THR A 221 -19.78 -18.27 -3.33
N TYR A 222 -20.18 -18.78 -4.50
CA TYR A 222 -21.02 -18.07 -5.48
C TYR A 222 -22.52 -18.27 -5.25
N THR A 223 -22.92 -19.12 -4.29
CA THR A 223 -24.33 -19.24 -3.86
C THR A 223 -24.69 -18.15 -2.86
N PRO A 224 -25.98 -17.77 -2.73
CA PRO A 224 -26.43 -16.85 -1.68
C PRO A 224 -26.03 -17.31 -0.27
N GLU A 225 -26.10 -18.61 -0.01
CA GLU A 225 -25.76 -19.22 1.29
C GLU A 225 -24.25 -19.15 1.56
N GLY A 226 -23.42 -19.55 0.58
CA GLY A 226 -21.96 -19.49 0.72
C GLY A 226 -21.45 -18.06 0.85
N ARG A 227 -22.12 -17.10 0.20
CA ARG A 227 -21.83 -15.67 0.35
C ARG A 227 -22.17 -15.17 1.77
N ALA A 228 -23.30 -15.60 2.33
CA ALA A 228 -23.71 -15.24 3.68
C ALA A 228 -22.75 -15.80 4.74
N GLU A 229 -22.35 -17.07 4.60
CA GLU A 229 -21.36 -17.73 5.45
C GLU A 229 -20.00 -17.02 5.37
N LEU A 230 -19.54 -16.71 4.14
CA LEU A 230 -18.30 -15.98 3.95
C LEU A 230 -18.35 -14.60 4.62
N ALA A 231 -19.46 -13.87 4.49
CA ALA A 231 -19.64 -12.58 5.12
C ALA A 231 -19.62 -12.68 6.67
N GLU A 232 -20.11 -13.78 7.24
CA GLU A 232 -20.00 -14.05 8.68
C GLU A 232 -18.55 -14.27 9.11
N ARG A 233 -17.77 -15.01 8.33
CA ARG A 233 -16.32 -15.19 8.59
C ARG A 233 -15.57 -13.86 8.59
N TYR A 234 -15.88 -12.96 7.66
CA TYR A 234 -15.32 -11.60 7.70
C TYR A 234 -15.77 -10.82 8.94
N ARG A 235 -17.07 -10.86 9.29
CA ARG A 235 -17.59 -10.19 10.50
C ARG A 235 -16.92 -10.71 11.77
N ASN A 236 -16.58 -11.99 11.84
CA ASN A 236 -15.85 -12.56 12.97
C ASN A 236 -14.43 -11.99 13.08
N VAL A 237 -13.73 -11.83 11.95
CA VAL A 237 -12.38 -11.23 11.94
C VAL A 237 -12.40 -9.73 12.19
N LEU A 238 -13.41 -9.04 11.64
CA LEU A 238 -13.56 -7.59 11.71
C LEU A 238 -14.41 -7.15 12.92
N GLY A 239 -14.81 -8.05 13.81
CA GLY A 239 -15.80 -7.76 14.87
C GLY A 239 -15.44 -6.53 15.70
N ASN A 240 -14.23 -6.51 16.28
CA ASN A 240 -13.75 -5.36 17.06
C ASN A 240 -13.60 -4.09 16.20
N PHE A 241 -13.18 -4.23 14.94
CA PHE A 241 -13.01 -3.11 14.02
C PHE A 241 -14.35 -2.47 13.63
N LEU A 242 -15.38 -3.28 13.38
CA LEU A 242 -16.72 -2.81 13.03
C LEU A 242 -17.47 -2.24 14.23
N GLU A 243 -17.17 -2.73 15.44
CA GLU A 243 -17.71 -2.19 16.69
C GLU A 243 -17.08 -0.85 17.06
N ASP A 244 -15.75 -0.79 17.13
CA ASP A 244 -15.00 0.44 17.40
C ASP A 244 -13.65 0.41 16.67
N PRO A 245 -13.50 1.09 15.51
CA PRO A 245 -12.24 1.09 14.77
C PRO A 245 -11.08 1.80 15.50
N HIS A 246 -11.32 2.53 16.60
CA HIS A 246 -10.26 3.09 17.44
C HIS A 246 -9.60 2.03 18.34
N TYR A 247 -10.20 0.84 18.50
CA TYR A 247 -9.69 -0.23 19.38
C TYR A 247 -8.22 -0.59 19.12
N ALA A 248 -7.80 -0.45 17.86
CA ALA A 248 -6.43 -0.70 17.44
C ALA A 248 -5.43 0.18 18.20
N ARG A 249 -5.79 1.42 18.54
CA ARG A 249 -4.96 2.35 19.33
C ARG A 249 -4.79 1.87 20.78
N ASN A 250 -5.83 1.28 21.38
CA ASN A 250 -5.79 0.79 22.76
C ASN A 250 -4.93 -0.47 22.89
N ARG A 251 -4.90 -1.30 21.85
CA ARG A 251 -4.00 -2.46 21.78
C ARG A 251 -2.52 -2.05 21.74
N VAL A 252 -2.19 -0.86 21.23
CA VAL A 252 -0.82 -0.29 21.19
C VAL A 252 -0.31 0.06 22.59
N LEU A 253 -1.19 0.41 23.53
CA LEU A 253 -0.81 0.86 24.88
C LEU A 253 -0.65 -0.29 25.89
N GLN A 254 -1.03 -1.51 25.54
CA GLN A 254 -0.87 -2.69 26.41
C GLN A 254 0.56 -3.26 26.21
N PRO A 255 1.39 -3.39 27.27
CA PRO A 255 2.67 -4.07 27.16
C PRO A 255 2.45 -5.54 26.80
N TRP A 256 3.35 -6.08 25.97
CA TRP A 256 3.34 -7.50 25.60
C TRP A 256 3.39 -8.36 26.87
N LYS A 257 2.41 -9.27 27.02
CA LYS A 257 2.45 -10.33 28.03
C LYS A 257 3.26 -11.52 27.53
#